data_AF-A0A1Z4KEM8-F1
#
_entry.id   AF-A0A1Z4KEM8-F1
#
_cell.length_a   1.000
_cell.length_b   1.000
_cell.length_c   1.000
_cell.angle_alpha   90.00
_cell.angle_beta   90.00
_cell.angle_gamma   90.00
#
_symmetry.space_group_name_H-M   'P 1'
#
loop_
_entity.id
_entity.type
_entity.pdbx_description
1 polymer ?
#
loop_
_entity_poly.entity_id
_entity_poly.type
_entity_poly.pdbx_seq_one_letter_code
_entity_poly.pdbx_strand_id
1 'polypeptide(L)'
;MNTEEFLRLMEKQRSCPQTLPKALQALWYDKQGDWNQAHEIVQNASDVDSAWVHGYLHRKEGDLNNARYWYQRSSQPEFVGELNQEWEQITSFLLKKVNAIHGC
;
A
#
# COMPACT_ATOMS: atom_id res chain seq x y z
N MET A 1 -3.14 -1.48 -15.30
CA MET A 1 -2.31 -2.35 -14.43
C MET A 1 -3.19 -3.07 -13.41
N ASN A 2 -3.18 -4.40 -13.36
CA ASN A 2 -3.81 -5.22 -12.32
C ASN A 2 -2.77 -5.79 -11.33
N THR A 3 -3.20 -6.49 -10.28
CA THR A 3 -2.30 -7.01 -9.24
C THR A 3 -1.27 -8.01 -9.78
N GLU A 4 -1.64 -8.88 -10.72
CA GLU A 4 -0.70 -9.83 -11.32
C GLU A 4 0.37 -9.12 -12.17
N GLU A 5 -0.03 -8.13 -12.96
CA GLU A 5 0.89 -7.29 -13.72
C GLU A 5 1.84 -6.51 -12.81
N PHE A 6 1.33 -6.05 -11.67
CA PHE A 6 2.13 -5.35 -10.66
C PHE A 6 3.15 -6.28 -10.00
N LEU A 7 2.78 -7.52 -9.67
CA LEU A 7 3.73 -8.53 -9.16
C LEU A 7 4.79 -8.90 -10.21
N ARG A 8 4.39 -9.11 -11.47
CA ARG A 8 5.34 -9.34 -12.57
C ARG A 8 6.28 -8.16 -12.79
N LEU A 9 5.81 -6.93 -12.53
CA LEU A 9 6.65 -5.74 -12.60
C LEU A 9 7.73 -5.75 -11.51
N MET A 10 7.38 -6.16 -10.29
CA MET A 10 8.32 -6.36 -9.16
C MET A 10 9.39 -7.39 -9.48
N GLU A 11 9.03 -8.50 -10.11
CA GLU A 11 9.99 -9.53 -10.49
C GLU A 11 11.00 -9.04 -11.55
N LYS A 12 10.58 -8.11 -12.41
CA LYS A 12 11.40 -7.60 -13.52
C LYS A 12 12.27 -6.40 -13.14
N GLN A 13 11.87 -5.61 -12.14
CA GLN A 13 12.55 -4.37 -11.79
C GLN A 13 13.06 -4.42 -10.35
N ARG A 14 14.33 -4.03 -10.15
CA ARG A 14 14.92 -3.96 -8.81
C ARG A 14 14.41 -2.78 -7.98
N SER A 15 13.87 -1.75 -8.61
CA SER A 15 13.46 -0.51 -7.95
C SER A 15 12.04 -0.13 -8.35
N CYS A 16 11.26 0.36 -7.39
CA CYS A 16 9.90 0.82 -7.65
C CYS A 16 9.91 2.03 -8.61
N PRO A 17 9.06 2.05 -9.65
CA PRO A 17 8.88 3.24 -10.48
C PRO A 17 8.40 4.43 -9.64
N GLN A 18 9.11 5.56 -9.72
CA GLN A 18 8.77 6.78 -8.96
C GLN A 18 7.47 7.45 -9.44
N THR A 19 6.99 7.08 -10.63
CA THR A 19 5.72 7.57 -11.20
C THR A 19 4.49 6.97 -10.53
N LEU A 20 4.63 5.89 -9.76
CA LEU A 20 3.52 5.32 -9.01
C LEU A 20 3.12 6.23 -7.84
N PRO A 21 1.85 6.24 -7.42
CA PRO A 21 1.44 6.87 -6.16
C PRO A 21 2.24 6.33 -4.97
N LYS A 22 2.48 7.19 -3.96
CA LYS A 22 3.27 6.84 -2.77
C LYS A 22 2.76 5.59 -2.05
N ALA A 23 1.44 5.43 -1.92
CA ALA A 23 0.83 4.23 -1.37
C ALA A 23 1.22 2.93 -2.12
N LEU A 24 1.25 2.95 -3.45
CA LEU A 24 1.68 1.79 -4.26
C LEU A 24 3.19 1.58 -4.19
N GLN A 25 3.99 2.65 -4.09
CA GLN A 25 5.43 2.51 -3.84
C GLN A 25 5.70 1.82 -2.50
N ALA A 26 4.96 2.19 -1.43
CA ALA A 26 5.11 1.54 -0.14
C ALA A 26 4.75 0.05 -0.17
N LEU A 27 3.62 -0.32 -0.79
CA LEU A 27 3.22 -1.72 -0.95
C LEU A 27 4.23 -2.54 -1.77
N TRP A 28 4.92 -1.91 -2.71
CA TRP A 28 6.02 -2.53 -3.46
C TRP A 28 7.19 -2.92 -2.54
N TYR A 29 7.68 -1.98 -1.73
CA TYR A 29 8.79 -2.24 -0.81
C TYR A 29 8.39 -3.24 0.29
N ASP A 30 7.15 -3.14 0.80
CA ASP A 30 6.61 -4.11 1.76
C ASP A 30 6.61 -5.55 1.20
N LYS A 31 6.23 -5.72 -0.08
CA LYS A 31 6.19 -7.04 -0.73
C LYS A 31 7.58 -7.63 -0.93
N GLN A 32 8.60 -6.78 -1.10
CA GLN A 32 10.01 -7.19 -1.17
C GLN A 32 10.63 -7.46 0.22
N GLY A 33 9.88 -7.27 1.31
CA GLY A 33 10.37 -7.45 2.67
C GLY A 33 11.06 -6.22 3.26
N ASP A 34 11.05 -5.08 2.57
CA ASP A 34 11.61 -3.82 3.06
C ASP A 34 10.51 -2.96 3.71
N TRP A 35 10.11 -3.38 4.91
CA TRP A 35 9.09 -2.67 5.68
C TRP A 35 9.52 -1.25 6.06
N ASN A 36 10.81 -1.03 6.37
CA ASN A 36 11.31 0.29 6.75
C ASN A 36 11.14 1.30 5.63
N GLN A 37 11.55 0.93 4.41
CA GLN A 37 11.37 1.79 3.24
C GLN A 37 9.90 2.04 2.94
N ALA A 38 9.04 1.02 3.09
CA ALA A 38 7.60 1.16 2.92
C ALA A 38 7.01 2.16 3.92
N HIS A 39 7.38 2.03 5.19
CA HIS A 39 6.90 2.90 6.27
C HIS A 39 7.39 4.34 6.08
N GLU A 40 8.66 4.55 5.73
CA GLU A 40 9.20 5.89 5.45
C GLU A 40 8.46 6.61 4.30
N ILE A 41 8.07 5.87 3.26
CA ILE A 41 7.33 6.44 2.13
C ILE A 41 5.96 6.97 2.56
N VAL A 42 5.19 6.18 3.32
CA VAL A 42 3.84 6.61 3.75
C VAL A 42 3.89 7.63 4.88
N GLN A 43 4.90 7.56 5.76
CA GLN A 43 5.13 8.53 6.83
C GLN A 43 5.29 9.96 6.29
N ASN A 44 5.91 10.11 5.12
CA ASN A 44 6.13 11.40 4.45
C ASN A 44 5.00 11.81 3.49
N ALA A 45 3.95 10.99 3.36
CA ALA A 45 2.80 11.27 2.52
C ALA A 45 1.60 11.72 3.36
N SER A 46 0.75 12.59 2.80
CA SER A 46 -0.38 13.20 3.51
C SER A 46 -1.75 12.83 2.95
N ASP A 47 -1.79 11.96 1.94
CA ASP A 47 -3.02 11.54 1.27
C ASP A 47 -3.69 10.32 1.95
N VAL A 48 -4.98 10.14 1.66
CA VAL A 48 -5.81 9.08 2.28
C VAL A 48 -5.40 7.67 1.87
N ASP A 49 -4.83 7.48 0.68
CA ASP A 49 -4.39 6.16 0.22
C ASP A 49 -3.13 5.74 0.98
N SER A 50 -2.20 6.68 1.17
CA SER A 50 -0.98 6.46 1.97
C SER A 50 -1.33 6.20 3.45
N ALA A 51 -2.30 6.91 4.01
CA ALA A 51 -2.80 6.62 5.36
C ALA A 51 -3.37 5.19 5.48
N TRP A 52 -4.01 4.66 4.43
CA TRP A 52 -4.53 3.28 4.47
C TRP A 52 -3.39 2.26 4.52
N VAL A 53 -2.38 2.44 3.67
CA VAL A 53 -1.18 1.59 3.67
C VAL A 53 -0.43 1.71 5.00
N HIS A 54 -0.41 2.90 5.61
CA HIS A 54 0.19 3.12 6.92
C HIS A 54 -0.50 2.29 8.02
N GLY A 55 -1.84 2.23 8.00
CA GLY A 55 -2.61 1.37 8.89
C GLY A 55 -2.25 -0.11 8.75
N TYR A 56 -2.18 -0.60 7.52
CA TYR A 56 -1.73 -1.97 7.21
C TYR A 56 -0.30 -2.25 7.71
N LEU A 57 0.65 -1.32 7.52
CA LEU A 57 2.03 -1.50 7.96
C LEU A 57 2.16 -1.59 9.49
N HIS A 58 1.42 -0.75 10.23
CA HIS A 58 1.37 -0.83 11.69
C HIS A 58 0.70 -2.12 12.17
N ARG A 59 -0.34 -2.59 11.46
CA ARG A 59 -0.94 -3.90 11.76
C ARG A 59 0.06 -5.05 11.55
N LYS A 60 0.88 -4.98 10.50
CA LYS A 60 1.91 -5.98 10.18
C LYS A 60 3.01 -6.07 11.24
N GLU A 61 3.44 -4.95 11.82
CA GLU A 61 4.43 -4.94 12.92
C GLU A 61 3.82 -5.28 14.30
N GLY A 62 2.49 -5.25 14.43
CA GLY A 62 1.77 -5.57 15.66
C GLY A 62 1.31 -4.36 16.49
N ASP A 63 1.51 -3.14 16.02
CA ASP A 63 1.00 -1.93 16.66
C ASP A 63 -0.45 -1.64 16.24
N LEU A 64 -1.38 -2.36 16.88
CA LEU A 64 -2.80 -2.25 16.55
C LEU A 64 -3.40 -0.88 16.92
N ASN A 65 -2.83 -0.15 17.88
CA ASN A 65 -3.34 1.15 18.27
C ASN A 65 -3.00 2.22 17.22
N ASN A 66 -1.76 2.22 16.72
CA ASN A 66 -1.40 3.08 15.60
C ASN A 66 -2.10 2.64 14.31
N ALA A 67 -2.23 1.34 14.06
CA ALA A 67 -2.98 0.83 12.90
C ALA A 67 -4.39 1.44 12.85
N ARG A 68 -5.13 1.40 13.98
CA ARG A 68 -6.46 2.00 14.13
C ARG A 68 -6.51 3.47 13.80
N TYR A 69 -5.56 4.24 14.34
CA TYR A 69 -5.47 5.67 14.07
C TYR A 69 -5.35 5.95 12.56
N TRP A 70 -4.53 5.19 11.85
CA TRP A 70 -4.32 5.37 10.43
C TRP A 70 -5.47 4.86 9.55
N TYR A 71 -6.12 3.75 9.92
CA TYR A 71 -7.36 3.31 9.26
C TYR A 71 -8.48 4.36 9.39
N GLN A 72 -8.64 4.96 10.57
CA GLN A 72 -9.58 6.07 10.75
C GLN A 72 -9.22 7.26 9.86
N ARG A 73 -7.94 7.62 9.78
CA ARG A 73 -7.46 8.72 8.94
C ARG A 73 -7.64 8.47 7.44
N SER A 74 -7.61 7.21 7.00
CA SER A 74 -7.88 6.85 5.61
C SER A 74 -9.37 6.65 5.29
N SER A 75 -10.25 6.74 6.29
CA SER A 75 -11.68 6.38 6.18
C SER A 75 -11.90 4.93 5.72
N GLN A 76 -10.96 4.04 6.03
CA GLN A 76 -11.06 2.61 5.70
C GLN A 76 -11.29 1.80 6.97
N PRO A 77 -12.07 0.71 6.92
CA PRO A 77 -12.21 -0.18 8.06
C PRO A 77 -10.90 -0.96 8.32
N GLU A 78 -10.69 -1.37 9.57
CA GLU A 78 -9.70 -2.39 9.90
C GLU A 78 -10.01 -3.68 9.11
N PHE A 79 -9.01 -4.25 8.44
CA PHE A 79 -9.20 -5.49 7.71
C PHE A 79 -9.30 -6.68 8.67
N VAL A 80 -10.22 -7.61 8.37
CA VAL A 80 -10.41 -8.86 9.10
C VAL A 80 -9.93 -10.01 8.23
N GLY A 81 -8.80 -10.61 8.58
CA GLY A 81 -8.22 -11.75 7.86
C GLY A 81 -6.71 -11.71 7.81
N GLU A 82 -6.11 -12.40 6.86
CA GLU A 82 -4.66 -12.51 6.73
C GLU A 82 -4.03 -11.22 6.17
N LEU A 83 -2.81 -10.90 6.59
CA LEU A 83 -2.06 -9.73 6.11
C LEU A 83 -1.87 -9.74 4.58
N ASN A 84 -1.67 -10.91 3.98
CA ASN A 84 -1.55 -11.04 2.53
C ASN A 84 -2.85 -10.68 1.79
N GLN A 85 -4.01 -11.03 2.36
CA GLN A 85 -5.30 -10.71 1.77
C GLN A 85 -5.57 -9.20 1.83
N GLU A 86 -5.20 -8.56 2.94
CA GLU A 86 -5.27 -7.11 3.08
C GLU A 86 -4.38 -6.41 2.06
N TRP A 87 -3.11 -6.83 1.94
CA TRP A 87 -2.18 -6.29 0.96
C TRP A 87 -2.74 -6.37 -0.47
N GLU A 88 -3.32 -7.52 -0.84
CA GLU A 88 -3.93 -7.73 -2.15
C GLU A 88 -5.15 -6.83 -2.38
N GLN A 89 -6.00 -6.66 -1.37
CA GLN A 89 -7.16 -5.77 -1.46
C GLN A 89 -6.75 -4.32 -1.67
N ILE A 90 -5.84 -3.80 -0.85
CA ILE A 90 -5.36 -2.42 -0.95
C ILE A 90 -4.71 -2.21 -2.32
N THR A 91 -3.81 -3.11 -2.71
CA THR A 91 -3.11 -3.04 -4.00
C THR A 91 -4.09 -3.02 -5.16
N SER A 92 -5.06 -3.96 -5.19
CA SER A 92 -6.04 -4.02 -6.28
C SER A 92 -6.88 -2.75 -6.37
N PHE A 93 -7.32 -2.21 -5.22
CA PHE A 93 -8.11 -0.98 -5.18
C PHE A 93 -7.33 0.22 -5.73
N LEU A 94 -6.10 0.42 -5.25
CA LEU A 94 -5.25 1.54 -5.67
C LEU A 94 -4.88 1.45 -7.15
N LEU A 95 -4.61 0.26 -7.67
CA LEU A 95 -4.34 0.06 -9.09
C LEU A 95 -5.56 0.39 -9.95
N LYS A 96 -6.77 0.00 -9.54
CA LYS A 96 -8.02 0.39 -10.21
C LYS A 96 -8.19 1.90 -10.21
N LYS A 97 -7.93 2.56 -9.08
CA LYS A 97 -8.00 4.02 -8.94
C LYS A 97 -7.05 4.73 -9.91
N VAL A 98 -5.79 4.28 -10.01
CA VAL A 98 -4.79 4.82 -10.95
C VAL A 98 -5.23 4.63 -12.40
N ASN A 99 -5.72 3.44 -12.77
CA ASN A 99 -6.18 3.19 -14.13
C ASN A 99 -7.35 4.10 -14.53
N ALA A 100 -8.27 4.39 -13.59
CA ALA A 100 -9.41 5.28 -13.84
C ALA A 100 -8.98 6.74 -14.07
N ILE A 101 -7.90 7.19 -13.41
CA ILE A 101 -7.38 8.56 -13.55
C ILE A 101 -6.68 8.77 -14.90
N HIS A 102 -6.02 7.74 -15.43
CA HIS A 102 -5.27 7.82 -16.70
C HIS A 102 -6.08 7.41 -17.94
N GLY A 103 -7.34 7.01 -17.76
CA GLY A 103 -8.24 6.58 -18.84
C GLY A 103 -9.11 7.69 -19.45
N CYS A 104 -8.84 8.97 -19.14
CA CYS A 104 -9.53 10.14 -19.68
C CYS A 104 -8.68 10.85 -20.74
#